data_AF-A0A7V0WN92-F1
#
_entry.id   AF-A0A7V0WN92-F1
#
_cell.length_a   1.000
_cell.length_b   1.000
_cell.length_c   1.000
_cell.angle_alpha   90.00
_cell.angle_beta   90.00
_cell.angle_gamma   90.00
#
_symmetry.space_group_name_H-M   'P 1'
#
loop_
_entity.id
_entity.type
_entity.pdbx_description
1 polymer ?
#
loop_
_entity_poly.entity_id
_entity_poly.type
_entity_poly.pdbx_seq_one_letter_code
_entity_poly.pdbx_strand_id
1 'polypeptide(L)' 'YLGIKLDPALNESHAGTISTAGSSCKVLVVPTDEDLMIARHTYNVSSDREGPGRSSSRDGTGKH' A
#
# COMPACT_ATOMS: atom_id res chain seq x y z
N TYR A 1 18.72 14.46 -18.40
CA TYR A 1 17.25 14.27 -18.34
C TYR A 1 16.97 12.78 -18.11
N LEU A 2 15.85 12.40 -17.49
CA LEU A 2 15.57 11.03 -17.00
C LEU A 2 15.16 10.00 -18.09
N GLY A 3 15.24 10.34 -19.39
CA GLY A 3 14.89 9.41 -20.47
C GLY A 3 13.40 9.27 -20.82
N ILE A 4 12.54 10.07 -20.18
CA ILE A 4 11.08 10.05 -20.38
C ILE A 4 10.71 10.69 -21.72
N LYS A 5 9.85 10.00 -22.48
CA LYS A 5 9.21 10.50 -23.71
C LYS A 5 7.76 10.04 -23.72
N LEU A 6 6.82 10.97 -23.58
CA LEU A 6 5.38 10.70 -23.55
C LEU A 6 4.79 10.62 -24.96
N ASP A 7 3.79 9.77 -25.14
CA ASP A 7 2.92 9.72 -26.31
C ASP A 7 1.65 10.55 -26.02
N PRO A 8 1.45 11.68 -26.71
CA PRO A 8 0.30 12.57 -26.44
C PRO A 8 -1.05 11.89 -26.65
N ALA A 9 -1.20 11.05 -27.69
CA ALA A 9 -2.47 10.41 -27.99
C ALA A 9 -2.83 9.36 -26.93
N LEU A 10 -1.85 8.58 -26.48
CA LEU A 10 -2.05 7.62 -25.39
C LEU A 10 -2.38 8.33 -24.07
N ASN A 11 -1.74 9.47 -23.80
CA ASN A 11 -2.03 10.28 -22.62
C ASN A 11 -3.45 10.87 -22.63
N GLU A 12 -3.88 11.45 -23.76
CA GLU A 12 -5.23 12.00 -23.93
C GLU A 12 -6.32 10.93 -23.81
N SER A 13 -6.03 9.70 -24.25
CA SER A 13 -6.96 8.56 -24.12
C SER A 13 -6.94 7.89 -22.74
N HIS A 14 -6.14 8.39 -21.79
CA HIS A 14 -5.93 7.75 -20.48
C HIS A 14 -5.51 6.28 -20.58
N ALA A 15 -4.67 5.92 -21.56
CA ALA A 15 -4.20 4.56 -21.74
C ALA A 15 -3.33 4.09 -20.57
N GLY A 16 -3.33 2.78 -20.29
CA GLY A 16 -2.54 2.20 -19.19
C GLY A 16 -1.02 2.37 -19.33
N THR A 17 -0.51 2.66 -20.54
CA THR A 17 0.88 3.07 -20.79
C THR A 17 0.88 4.29 -21.69
N ILE A 18 1.61 5.34 -21.30
CA ILE A 18 1.62 6.65 -21.99
C ILE A 18 3.02 7.09 -22.41
N SER A 19 4.05 6.26 -22.22
CA SER A 19 5.38 6.47 -22.80
C SER A 19 5.43 5.98 -24.24
N THR A 20 6.17 6.68 -25.11
CA THR A 20 6.47 6.22 -26.47
C THR A 20 7.26 4.90 -26.44
N ALA A 21 7.14 4.08 -27.50
CA ALA A 21 7.85 2.80 -27.60
C ALA A 21 9.39 2.91 -27.51
N GLY A 22 9.95 4.07 -27.87
CA GLY A 22 11.39 4.36 -27.80
C GLY A 22 11.83 5.09 -26.52
N SER A 23 10.97 5.24 -25.52
CA SER A 23 11.35 5.83 -24.23
C SER A 23 12.12 4.81 -23.39
N SER A 24 13.24 5.24 -22.80
CA SER A 24 14.01 4.40 -21.87
C SER A 24 13.35 4.28 -20.49
N CYS A 25 12.33 5.09 -20.20
CA CYS A 25 11.56 5.07 -18.97
C CYS A 25 10.08 4.84 -19.30
N LYS A 26 9.49 3.78 -18.76
CA LYS A 26 8.08 3.46 -18.97
C LYS A 26 7.21 4.32 -18.06
N VAL A 27 6.15 4.90 -18.62
CA VAL A 27 5.17 5.70 -17.86
C VAL A 27 3.80 5.02 -17.94
N LEU A 28 3.22 4.74 -16.78
CA LEU A 28 1.97 3.98 -16.62
C LEU A 28 0.89 4.85 -15.98
N VAL A 29 -0.36 4.63 -16.40
CA VAL A 29 -1.54 5.13 -15.70
C VAL A 29 -2.12 3.98 -14.92
N VAL A 30 -2.08 4.08 -13.59
CA VAL A 30 -2.61 3.06 -12.67
C VAL A 30 -3.72 3.72 -11.87
N PRO A 31 -4.99 3.32 -12.05
CA PRO A 31 -6.07 3.79 -11.20
C PRO A 31 -5.80 3.42 -9.75
N THR A 32 -6.00 4.38 -8.85
CA THR A 32 -5.96 4.12 -7.41
C THR A 32 -7.32 3.55 -6.97
N ASP A 33 -7.29 2.58 -6.07
CA ASP A 33 -8.46 2.11 -5.32
C ASP A 33 -8.28 2.53 -3.86
N GLU A 34 -8.90 3.65 -3.52
CA GLU A 34 -8.76 4.32 -2.22
C GLU A 34 -9.40 3.48 -1.10
N ASP A 35 -10.53 2.84 -1.38
CA ASP A 35 -11.24 1.97 -0.44
C ASP A 35 -10.40 0.73 -0.12
N LEU A 36 -9.77 0.12 -1.12
CA LEU A 36 -8.86 -0.99 -0.92
C LEU A 36 -7.61 -0.57 -0.13
N MET A 37 -7.07 0.62 -0.40
CA MET A 37 -5.93 1.17 0.34
C MET A 37 -6.26 1.38 1.82
N ILE A 38 -7.43 1.96 2.12
CA ILE A 38 -7.94 2.14 3.48
C ILE A 38 -8.13 0.79 4.15
N ALA A 39 -8.83 -0.15 3.51
CA ALA A 39 -9.09 -1.48 4.07
C ALA A 39 -7.79 -2.23 4.40
N ARG A 40 -6.80 -2.21 3.49
CA ARG A 40 -5.48 -2.82 3.72
C ARG A 40 -4.77 -2.17 4.90
N HIS A 41 -4.79 -0.84 4.99
CA HIS A 41 -4.13 -0.13 6.07
C HIS A 41 -4.79 -0.41 7.43
N THR A 42 -6.12 -0.35 7.51
CA THR A 42 -6.89 -0.70 8.72
C THR A 42 -6.63 -2.14 9.13
N TYR A 43 -6.63 -3.09 8.19
CA TYR A 43 -6.31 -4.49 8.44
C TYR A 43 -4.92 -4.61 9.09
N ASN A 44 -3.89 -4.03 8.47
CA ASN A 44 -2.51 -4.11 8.97
C ASN A 44 -2.38 -3.53 10.39
N VAL A 45 -3.01 -2.38 10.67
CA VAL A 45 -3.00 -1.74 12.00
C VAL A 45 -3.72 -2.60 13.04
N SER A 46 -4.82 -3.26 12.67
CA SER A 46 -5.56 -4.14 13.57
C SER A 46 -4.82 -5.45 13.85
N SER A 47 -4.18 -6.03 12.85
CA SER A 47 -3.43 -7.28 12.98
C SER A 47 -2.13 -7.12 13.78
N ASP A 48 -1.53 -5.92 13.80
CA ASP A 48 -0.32 -5.64 14.57
C ASP A 48 -0.55 -5.50 16.09
N ARG A 49 -1.81 -5.41 16.53
CA ARG A 49 -2.15 -5.19 17.95
C ARG A 49 -2.59 -6.43 18.72
N GLU A 50 -2.73 -7.58 18.07
CA GLU A 50 -3.04 -8.86 18.73
C GLU A 50 -1.77 -9.64 19.09
N GLY A 51 -0.87 -9.01 19.84
CA GLY A 51 0.12 -9.74 20.64
C GLY A 51 -0.56 -10.29 21.90
N PRO A 52 -0.29 -11.54 22.33
CA PRO A 52 -1.02 -12.17 23.42
C PRO A 52 -0.87 -11.34 24.71
N GLY A 53 -1.99 -10.79 25.18
CA GLY A 53 -2.10 -10.21 26.50
C GLY A 53 -1.70 -11.25 27.54
N ARG A 54 -0.51 -11.09 28.13
CA ARG A 54 -0.13 -11.79 29.36
C ARG A 54 -0.98 -11.23 30.51
N SER A 55 -2.14 -11.82 30.73
CA SER A 55 -2.80 -11.79 32.03
C SER A 55 -2.17 -12.87 32.93
N SER A 56 -1.01 -12.59 33.54
CA SER A 56 -0.61 -13.34 34.73
C SER A 56 -1.32 -12.74 35.94
N SER A 57 -2.41 -13.41 36.29
CA SER A 57 -3.14 -13.39 37.54
C SER A 57 -2.33 -12.94 38.76
N ARG A 58 -2.91 -12.01 39.52
CA ARG A 58 -2.65 -11.87 40.95
C ARG A 58 -2.97 -13.21 41.60
N ASP A 59 -1.97 -13.87 42.17
CA ASP A 59 -2.21 -14.89 43.21
C ASP A 59 -1.57 -14.39 44.49
N GLY A 60 -2.44 -14.12 45.47
CA GLY A 60 -2.06 -13.80 46.82
C GLY A 60 -2.02 -15.10 47.61
N THR A 61 -0.86 -15.45 48.14
CA THR A 61 -0.79 -16.36 49.27
C THR A 61 0.20 -15.82 50.28
N GLY A 62 -0.32 -15.26 51.35
CA GLY A 62 0.38 -15.18 52.61
C GLY A 62 0.60 -16.59 53.18
N LYS A 63 1.77 -16.79 53.78
CA LYS A 63 2.11 -17.84 54.76
C LYS A 63 3.26 -17.24 55.57
N HIS A 64 2.95 -16.79 56.79
CA HIS A 64 3.22 -17.49 58.06
C HIS A 64 4.71 -17.61 58.36
#